data_AF-S7PQG1-F1
#
_entry.id   AF-S7PQG1-F1
#
_cell.length_a   1.000
_cell.length_b   1.000
_cell.length_c   1.000
_cell.angle_alpha   90.00
_cell.angle_beta   90.00
_cell.angle_gamma   90.00
#
_symmetry.space_group_name_H-M   'P 1'
#
loop_
_entity.id
_entity.type
_entity.pdbx_description
1 polymer ?
#
loop_
_entity_poly.entity_id
_entity_poly.type
_entity_poly.pdbx_seq_one_letter_code
_entity_poly.pdbx_strand_id
1 'polypeptide(L)'
;MCSRPEPREPLRHVAVIGGTHGNEMSGVYLAQYWLQAPGELQRPSFSAVPVLANPAATVACRHYVDCDLNRAFTSAFLTARVHPDDPYEVTQARELNQLLGPKASG
;
A
#
# COMPACT_ATOMS: atom_id res chain seq x y z
N MET A 1 5.49 2.98 42.22
CA MET A 1 6.55 3.23 41.22
C MET A 1 5.93 3.07 39.85
N CYS A 2 5.72 4.16 39.11
CA CYS A 2 5.24 4.08 37.72
C CYS A 2 6.44 3.69 36.85
N SER A 3 6.36 2.55 36.16
CA SER A 3 7.34 2.14 35.15
C SER A 3 7.39 3.20 34.06
N ARG A 4 8.60 3.70 33.75
CA ARG A 4 8.80 4.54 32.56
C ARG A 4 8.50 3.69 31.32
N PRO A 5 7.78 4.22 30.32
CA PRO A 5 7.57 3.49 29.08
C PRO A 5 8.92 3.21 28.41
N GLU A 6 9.10 1.98 27.94
CA GLU A 6 10.29 1.57 27.19
C GLU A 6 10.48 2.48 25.96
N PRO A 7 11.73 2.85 25.61
CA PRO A 7 12.00 3.63 24.41
C PRO A 7 11.50 2.88 23.18
N ARG A 8 10.62 3.52 22.40
CA ARG A 8 10.17 2.98 21.10
C ARG A 8 11.00 3.58 19.98
N GLU A 9 11.39 2.74 19.03
CA GLU A 9 12.07 3.22 17.83
C GLU A 9 11.16 4.15 17.02
N PRO A 10 11.67 5.30 16.51
CA PRO A 10 10.90 6.18 15.66
C PRO A 10 10.50 5.53 14.33
N LEU A 11 9.27 5.80 13.87
CA LEU A 11 8.82 5.38 12.53
C LEU A 11 9.45 6.30 11.47
N ARG A 12 10.35 5.74 10.65
CA ARG A 12 11.07 6.50 9.61
C ARG A 12 10.51 6.28 8.19
N HIS A 13 9.93 5.11 7.94
CA HIS A 13 9.36 4.74 6.65
C HIS A 13 7.86 4.55 6.81
N VAL A 14 7.08 5.50 6.29
CA VAL A 14 5.62 5.52 6.39
C VAL A 14 5.05 5.64 4.98
N ALA A 15 4.04 4.85 4.67
CA ALA A 15 3.31 4.95 3.42
C ALA A 15 1.84 5.28 3.70
N VAL A 16 1.22 6.06 2.80
CA VAL A 16 -0.23 6.29 2.77
C VAL A 16 -0.76 5.71 1.47
N ILE A 17 -1.63 4.72 1.58
CA ILE A 17 -2.12 3.96 0.44
C ILE A 17 -3.57 4.35 0.17
N GLY A 18 -3.83 4.84 -1.04
CA GLY A 18 -5.17 5.09 -1.55
C GLY A 18 -5.49 4.18 -2.74
N GLY A 19 -6.77 4.00 -3.04
CA GLY A 19 -7.21 3.20 -4.18
C GLY A 19 -6.83 1.72 -4.08
N THR A 20 -6.80 1.14 -2.87
CA THR A 20 -6.73 -0.33 -2.72
C THR A 20 -7.94 -0.98 -3.38
N HIS A 21 -9.11 -0.37 -3.21
CA HIS A 21 -10.29 -0.59 -4.03
C HIS A 21 -10.47 0.62 -4.96
N GLY A 22 -10.61 0.37 -6.25
CA GLY A 22 -10.56 1.42 -7.27
C GLY A 22 -11.76 2.37 -7.30
N ASN A 23 -12.88 2.01 -6.65
CA ASN A 23 -14.10 2.81 -6.55
C ASN A 23 -14.26 3.53 -5.18
N GLU A 24 -13.27 3.44 -4.29
CA GLU A 24 -13.26 4.17 -3.01
C GLU A 24 -12.62 5.56 -3.17
N MET A 25 -13.41 6.49 -3.69
CA MET A 25 -12.92 7.72 -4.31
C MET A 25 -12.10 8.63 -3.38
N SER A 26 -12.40 8.69 -2.09
CA SER A 26 -11.62 9.54 -1.15
C SER A 26 -10.14 9.17 -1.15
N GLY A 27 -9.84 7.87 -1.04
CA GLY A 27 -8.46 7.39 -1.07
C GLY A 27 -7.81 7.57 -2.43
N VAL A 28 -8.56 7.32 -3.52
CA VAL A 28 -8.09 7.51 -4.90
C VAL A 28 -7.64 8.95 -5.13
N TYR A 29 -8.51 9.93 -4.86
CA TYR A 29 -8.22 11.33 -5.12
C TYR A 29 -7.12 11.88 -4.21
N LEU A 30 -7.11 11.50 -2.93
CA LEU A 30 -6.05 11.92 -2.00
C LEU A 30 -4.67 11.36 -2.41
N ALA A 31 -4.59 10.08 -2.79
CA ALA A 31 -3.32 9.51 -3.26
C ALA A 31 -2.83 10.21 -4.53
N GLN A 32 -3.72 10.45 -5.51
CA GLN A 32 -3.37 11.17 -6.74
C GLN A 32 -2.93 12.60 -6.48
N TYR A 33 -3.62 13.30 -5.57
CA TYR A 33 -3.28 14.66 -5.19
C TYR A 33 -1.91 14.70 -4.49
N TRP A 34 -1.66 13.85 -3.50
CA TRP A 34 -0.37 13.83 -2.79
C TRP A 34 0.80 13.34 -3.64
N LEU A 35 0.56 12.57 -4.70
CA LEU A 35 1.62 12.27 -5.69
C LEU A 35 2.10 13.55 -6.42
N GLN A 36 1.24 14.56 -6.59
CA GLN A 36 1.58 15.87 -7.16
C GLN A 36 2.02 16.88 -6.09
N ALA A 37 1.49 16.77 -4.88
CA ALA A 37 1.74 17.66 -3.75
C ALA A 37 2.22 16.91 -2.49
N PRO A 38 3.40 16.25 -2.51
CA PRO A 38 3.87 15.41 -1.41
C PRO A 38 4.22 16.21 -0.13
N GLY A 39 4.34 17.53 -0.24
CA GLY A 39 4.63 18.42 0.90
C GLY A 39 3.61 18.30 2.05
N GLU A 40 2.34 18.01 1.75
CA GLU A 40 1.30 17.82 2.78
C GLU A 40 1.53 16.61 3.69
N LEU A 41 2.31 15.63 3.23
CA LEU A 41 2.66 14.41 3.97
C LEU A 41 3.96 14.53 4.77
N GLN A 42 4.59 15.70 4.78
CA GLN A 42 5.81 15.95 5.53
C GLN A 42 5.52 16.30 6.99
N ARG A 43 6.27 15.71 7.92
CA ARG A 43 6.25 16.00 9.35
C ARG A 43 7.69 16.23 9.83
N PRO A 44 7.89 16.86 11.01
CA PRO A 44 9.25 17.11 11.52
C PRO A 44 10.09 15.84 11.69
N SER A 45 9.47 14.70 12.00
CA SER A 45 10.18 13.44 12.29
C SER A 45 10.15 12.41 11.15
N PHE A 46 9.26 12.55 10.15
CA PHE A 46 9.15 11.64 9.01
C PHE A 46 8.39 12.29 7.85
N SER A 47 8.47 11.72 6.66
CA SER A 47 7.57 12.05 5.55
C SER A 47 6.90 10.78 5.06
N ALA A 48 5.59 10.80 4.86
CA ALA A 48 4.88 9.65 4.31
C ALA A 48 4.92 9.65 2.78
N VAL A 49 5.08 8.46 2.19
CA VAL A 49 5.06 8.26 0.74
C VAL A 49 3.63 7.90 0.31
N PRO A 50 2.98 8.68 -0.58
CA PRO A 50 1.67 8.33 -1.12
C PRO A 50 1.79 7.25 -2.20
N VAL A 51 0.86 6.31 -2.22
CA VAL A 51 0.80 5.21 -3.20
C VAL A 51 -0.63 5.02 -3.69
N LEU A 52 -0.81 4.91 -5.01
CA LEU A 52 -2.05 4.42 -5.60
C LEU A 52 -1.95 2.90 -5.77
N ALA A 53 -2.69 2.14 -4.97
CA ALA A 53 -2.48 0.69 -4.85
C ALA A 53 -3.03 -0.15 -6.00
N ASN A 54 -4.18 0.19 -6.57
CA ASN A 54 -4.80 -0.55 -7.67
C ASN A 54 -5.07 0.37 -8.87
N PRO A 55 -4.04 0.77 -9.65
CA PRO A 55 -4.21 1.68 -10.78
C PRO A 55 -5.24 1.21 -11.81
N ALA A 56 -5.27 -0.08 -12.15
CA ALA A 56 -6.18 -0.61 -13.14
C ALA A 56 -7.65 -0.57 -12.68
N ALA A 57 -7.94 -0.98 -11.43
CA ALA A 57 -9.29 -0.88 -10.88
C ALA A 57 -9.71 0.58 -10.68
N THR A 58 -8.78 1.47 -10.32
CA THR A 58 -9.03 2.91 -10.22
C THR A 58 -9.43 3.51 -11.56
N VAL A 59 -8.71 3.21 -12.64
CA VAL A 59 -9.06 3.67 -14.00
C VAL A 59 -10.43 3.15 -14.41
N ALA A 60 -10.76 1.91 -14.04
CA ALA A 60 -12.06 1.31 -14.31
C ALA A 60 -13.19 1.80 -13.38
N CYS A 61 -12.88 2.55 -12.32
CA CYS A 61 -13.79 2.90 -11.22
C CYS A 61 -14.54 1.67 -10.67
N ARG A 62 -13.79 0.60 -10.40
CA ARG A 62 -14.31 -0.67 -9.87
C ARG A 62 -13.63 -1.05 -8.58
N HIS A 63 -14.25 -1.93 -7.80
CA HIS A 63 -13.65 -2.46 -6.57
C HIS A 63 -12.29 -3.12 -6.88
N TYR A 64 -12.26 -4.02 -7.86
CA TYR A 64 -11.06 -4.69 -8.38
C TYR A 64 -11.25 -5.09 -9.86
N VAL A 65 -10.20 -5.59 -10.50
CA VAL A 65 -10.20 -6.15 -11.87
C VAL A 65 -10.51 -7.64 -11.83
N ASP A 66 -9.66 -8.46 -11.21
CA ASP A 66 -9.79 -9.93 -11.19
C ASP A 66 -10.16 -10.47 -9.81
N CYS A 67 -9.51 -9.98 -8.75
CA CYS A 67 -9.83 -10.36 -7.37
C CYS A 67 -9.58 -9.22 -6.38
N ASP A 68 -10.12 -9.32 -5.16
CA ASP A 68 -9.91 -8.30 -4.12
C ASP A 68 -8.43 -8.16 -3.73
N LEU A 69 -7.82 -7.00 -4.05
CA LEU A 69 -6.42 -6.67 -3.71
C LEU A 69 -6.15 -6.78 -2.21
N ASN A 70 -7.11 -6.41 -1.37
CA ASN A 70 -6.99 -6.46 0.08
C ASN A 70 -7.05 -7.90 0.64
N ARG A 71 -7.20 -8.91 -0.24
CA ARG A 71 -7.10 -10.34 0.07
C ARG A 71 -5.88 -11.02 -0.57
N ALA A 72 -5.14 -10.31 -1.43
CA ALA A 72 -4.03 -10.87 -2.20
C ALA A 72 -2.67 -10.88 -1.47
N PHE A 73 -2.56 -10.30 -0.27
CA PHE A 73 -1.31 -10.22 0.51
C PHE A 73 -1.03 -11.44 1.42
N THR A 74 -1.48 -12.63 1.04
CA THR A 74 -1.15 -13.87 1.77
C THR A 74 0.28 -14.30 1.44
N SER A 75 0.98 -14.96 2.37
CA SER A 75 2.33 -15.47 2.08
C SER A 75 2.34 -16.40 0.87
N ALA A 76 1.28 -17.21 0.69
CA ALA A 76 1.12 -18.09 -0.46
C ALA A 76 1.13 -17.32 -1.80
N PHE A 77 0.40 -16.22 -1.90
CA PHE A 77 0.41 -15.39 -3.11
C PHE A 77 1.74 -14.65 -3.32
N LEU A 78 2.31 -14.12 -2.23
CA LEU A 78 3.52 -13.30 -2.30
C LEU A 78 4.80 -14.11 -2.61
N THR A 79 4.85 -15.39 -2.24
CA THR A 79 6.03 -16.26 -2.48
C THR A 79 5.84 -17.27 -3.61
N ALA A 80 4.61 -17.44 -4.12
CA ALA A 80 4.37 -18.28 -5.29
C ALA A 80 5.16 -17.79 -6.50
N ARG A 81 5.59 -18.74 -7.34
CA ARG A 81 6.23 -18.45 -8.62
C ARG A 81 5.23 -17.70 -9.52
N VAL A 82 5.68 -16.59 -10.11
CA VAL A 82 4.87 -15.78 -11.03
C VAL A 82 4.41 -16.63 -12.21
N HIS A 83 3.12 -16.54 -12.54
CA HIS A 83 2.49 -17.19 -13.69
C HIS A 83 1.77 -16.14 -14.57
N PRO A 84 1.79 -16.27 -15.92
CA PRO A 84 1.09 -15.33 -16.81
C PRO A 84 -0.42 -15.22 -16.56
N ASP A 85 -1.04 -16.30 -16.08
CA ASP A 85 -2.48 -16.36 -15.77
C ASP A 85 -2.80 -15.96 -14.32
N ASP A 86 -1.84 -15.42 -13.56
CA ASP A 86 -2.11 -14.91 -12.23
C ASP A 86 -3.09 -13.73 -12.29
N PRO A 87 -4.06 -13.63 -11.36
CA PRO A 87 -4.93 -12.47 -11.26
C PRO A 87 -4.12 -11.17 -11.17
N TYR A 88 -4.59 -10.11 -11.82
CA TYR A 88 -3.92 -8.82 -11.83
C TYR A 88 -3.56 -8.35 -10.41
N GLU A 89 -4.50 -8.44 -9.46
CA GLU A 89 -4.25 -8.02 -8.07
C GLU A 89 -3.21 -8.87 -7.33
N VAL A 90 -3.00 -10.13 -7.71
CA VAL A 90 -1.92 -10.96 -7.13
C VAL A 90 -0.57 -10.43 -7.60
N THR A 91 -0.45 -10.07 -8.88
CA THR A 91 0.75 -9.42 -9.41
C THR A 91 1.00 -8.07 -8.75
N GLN A 92 -0.04 -7.23 -8.65
CA GLN A 92 0.01 -5.93 -7.97
C GLN A 92 0.40 -6.06 -6.50
N ALA A 93 -0.09 -7.08 -5.78
CA ALA A 93 0.29 -7.34 -4.39
C ALA A 93 1.78 -7.69 -4.24
N ARG A 94 2.35 -8.43 -5.19
CA ARG A 94 3.80 -8.73 -5.21
C ARG A 94 4.63 -7.47 -5.45
N GLU A 95 4.22 -6.60 -6.37
CA GLU A 95 4.89 -5.32 -6.61
C GLU A 95 4.84 -4.42 -5.37
N LEU A 96 3.67 -4.30 -4.74
CA LEU A 96 3.51 -3.53 -3.50
C LEU A 96 4.33 -4.14 -2.33
N ASN A 97 4.45 -5.47 -2.27
CA ASN A 97 5.29 -6.14 -1.28
C ASN A 97 6.79 -5.91 -1.52
N GLN A 98 7.24 -5.74 -2.76
CA GLN A 98 8.61 -5.32 -3.06
C GLN A 98 8.85 -3.86 -2.71
N LEU A 99 7.85 -2.99 -2.94
CA LEU A 99 7.92 -1.56 -2.64
C LEU A 99 7.89 -1.25 -1.15
N LEU A 100 7.03 -1.93 -0.38
CA LEU A 100 6.70 -1.59 1.02
C LEU A 100 7.10 -2.67 2.03
N GLY A 101 7.45 -3.85 1.55
CA GLY A 101 7.83 -4.99 2.36
C GLY A 101 9.34 -5.29 2.26
N PRO A 102 9.74 -6.58 2.22
CA PRO A 102 8.87 -7.75 2.22
C PRO A 102 8.05 -7.88 3.51
N LYS A 103 6.82 -8.39 3.41
CA LYS A 103 6.01 -8.76 4.58
C LYS A 103 6.79 -9.72 5.48
N ALA A 104 6.85 -9.41 6.78
CA ALA A 104 7.62 -10.12 7.81
C ALA A 104 9.15 -9.95 7.76
N SER A 105 9.65 -8.81 7.26
CA SER A 105 11.09 -8.46 7.29
C SER A 105 11.51 -7.65 8.54
N GLY A 106 10.67 -7.59 9.57
CA GLY A 106 10.89 -6.83 10.80
C GLY A 106 10.68 -7.68 12.05
#